data_AF-A0A958GHY8-F1
#
_entry.id   AF-A0A958GHY8-F1
#
_cell.length_a   1.000
_cell.length_b   1.000
_cell.length_c   1.000
_cell.angle_alpha   90.00
_cell.angle_beta   90.00
_cell.angle_gamma   90.00
#
_symmetry.space_group_name_H-M   'P 1'
#
loop_
_entity.id
_entity.type
_entity.pdbx_description
1 polymer ?
#
loop_
_entity_poly.entity_id
_entity_poly.type
_entity_poly.pdbx_seq_one_letter_code
_entity_poly.pdbx_strand_id
1 'polypeptide(L)'
;DAGDTRFRPGNLLLTIRQWSTVLLIDRNSGDVVWKYTGNLSGGHEGIMLSKDFAGSGNILIFNNGRDQHRSEVLEIDPLSQESIWTFQDGEAFFSRVAGISQRLPNGNTLISEDVPGRIFEVSPAGERVWQYNAGIRVERAHRYAQEYCPQLSTLPLVGD
;
A
#
# COMPACT_ATOMS: atom_id res chain seq x y z
N ASP A 1 6.61 -0.31 -14.96
CA ASP A 1 7.71 -1.23 -15.37
C ASP A 1 8.29 -0.93 -16.76
N ALA A 2 7.69 -0.05 -17.59
CA ALA A 2 8.21 0.31 -18.93
C ALA A 2 8.50 -0.89 -19.86
N GLY A 3 7.82 -2.03 -19.65
CA GLY A 3 8.06 -3.27 -20.40
C GLY A 3 9.22 -4.12 -19.89
N ASP A 4 9.78 -3.81 -18.71
CA ASP A 4 10.77 -4.65 -18.05
C ASP A 4 10.15 -6.00 -17.65
N THR A 5 10.66 -7.07 -18.28
CA THR A 5 10.10 -8.42 -18.19
C THR A 5 10.22 -9.05 -16.80
N ARG A 6 11.00 -8.45 -15.89
CA ARG A 6 11.05 -8.87 -14.49
C ARG A 6 9.71 -8.66 -13.80
N PHE A 7 8.97 -7.60 -14.14
CA PHE A 7 7.71 -7.21 -13.48
C PHE A 7 6.45 -7.73 -14.18
N ARG A 8 6.60 -8.69 -15.11
CA ARG A 8 5.47 -9.33 -15.76
C ARG A 8 4.53 -10.01 -14.75
N PRO A 9 3.21 -10.07 -15.03
CA PRO A 9 2.26 -10.81 -14.21
C PRO A 9 2.70 -12.27 -13.99
N GLY A 10 2.48 -12.77 -12.76
CA GLY A 10 2.78 -14.14 -12.37
C GLY A 10 4.06 -14.30 -11.55
N ASN A 11 4.95 -13.30 -11.51
CA ASN A 11 6.05 -13.27 -10.55
C ASN A 11 5.57 -12.95 -9.12
N LEU A 12 6.39 -13.30 -8.12
CA LEU A 12 6.01 -13.15 -6.72
C LEU A 12 6.69 -11.92 -6.11
N LEU A 13 5.88 -10.96 -5.65
CA LEU A 13 6.36 -9.83 -4.85
C LEU A 13 6.26 -10.20 -3.36
N LEU A 14 7.38 -10.12 -2.64
CA LEU A 14 7.47 -10.52 -1.25
C LEU A 14 8.04 -9.38 -0.40
N THR A 15 7.34 -9.00 0.67
CA THR A 15 7.87 -8.07 1.67
C THR A 15 8.31 -8.82 2.92
N ILE A 16 9.60 -8.75 3.24
CA ILE A 16 10.22 -9.42 4.38
C ILE A 16 10.40 -8.41 5.52
N ARG A 17 9.42 -8.38 6.42
CA ARG A 17 9.35 -7.40 7.52
C ARG A 17 10.63 -7.28 8.36
N GLN A 18 11.28 -8.40 8.69
CA GLN A 18 12.46 -8.39 9.56
C GLN A 18 13.76 -8.03 8.84
N TRP A 19 13.78 -8.10 7.51
CA TRP A 19 14.94 -7.69 6.71
C TRP A 19 14.75 -6.31 6.09
N SER A 20 13.60 -5.66 6.32
CA SER A 20 13.25 -4.38 5.69
C SER A 20 13.48 -4.40 4.18
N THR A 21 13.04 -5.48 3.53
CA THR A 21 13.35 -5.77 2.13
C THR A 21 12.09 -6.16 1.36
N VAL A 22 11.96 -5.66 0.13
CA VAL A 22 11.00 -6.19 -0.86
C VAL A 22 11.77 -6.94 -1.94
N LEU A 23 11.33 -8.14 -2.28
CA LEU A 23 11.89 -8.97 -3.33
C LEU A 23 10.87 -9.22 -4.43
N LEU A 24 11.34 -9.32 -5.66
CA LEU A 24 10.61 -9.91 -6.76
C LEU A 24 11.28 -11.22 -7.14
N ILE A 25 10.51 -12.30 -7.11
CA ILE A 25 10.98 -13.65 -7.43
C ILE A 25 10.35 -14.08 -8.75
N ASP A 26 11.19 -14.51 -9.68
CA ASP A 26 10.71 -15.16 -10.90
C ASP A 26 10.06 -16.49 -10.54
N ARG A 27 8.76 -16.63 -10.85
CA ARG A 27 7.99 -17.80 -10.41
C ARG A 27 8.48 -19.11 -11.04
N ASN A 28 9.10 -19.06 -12.21
CA ASN A 28 9.51 -20.25 -12.94
C ASN A 28 10.89 -20.73 -12.49
N SER A 29 11.87 -19.82 -12.39
CA SER A 29 13.22 -20.21 -11.97
C SER A 29 13.42 -20.22 -10.46
N GLY A 30 12.63 -19.44 -9.71
CA GLY A 30 12.82 -19.22 -8.28
C GLY A 30 13.89 -18.16 -7.96
N ASP A 31 14.48 -17.51 -8.97
CA ASP A 31 15.51 -16.50 -8.77
C ASP A 31 14.92 -15.18 -8.26
N VAL A 32 15.67 -14.51 -7.39
CA VAL A 32 15.41 -13.10 -7.06
C VAL A 32 15.85 -12.25 -8.23
N VAL A 33 14.88 -11.66 -8.95
CA VAL A 33 15.14 -10.83 -10.15
C VAL A 33 15.13 -9.34 -9.87
N TRP A 34 14.61 -8.93 -8.70
CA TRP A 34 14.67 -7.55 -8.21
C TRP A 34 14.62 -7.51 -6.68
N LYS A 35 15.22 -6.49 -6.09
CA LYS A 35 15.30 -6.28 -4.64
C LYS A 35 15.30 -4.79 -4.35
N TYR A 36 14.54 -4.40 -3.32
CA TYR A 36 14.52 -3.04 -2.76
C TYR A 36 14.81 -3.08 -1.26
N THR A 37 15.76 -2.23 -0.85
CA THR A 37 16.23 -2.07 0.54
C THR A 37 16.36 -0.59 0.91
N GLY A 38 15.42 0.24 0.45
CA GLY A 38 15.36 1.64 0.84
C GLY A 38 15.13 1.82 2.35
N ASN A 39 14.70 3.01 2.77
CA ASN A 39 14.50 3.35 4.19
C ASN A 39 13.25 2.67 4.80
N LEU A 40 13.23 1.35 4.81
CA LEU A 40 12.18 0.53 5.40
C LEU A 40 12.57 0.14 6.82
N SER A 41 11.61 0.18 7.73
CA SER A 41 11.76 -0.37 9.08
C SER A 41 10.50 -1.08 9.52
N GLY A 42 10.50 -2.41 9.35
CA GLY A 42 9.30 -3.22 9.59
C GLY A 42 8.21 -3.04 8.54
N GLY A 43 8.54 -2.57 7.34
CA GLY A 43 7.58 -2.47 6.25
C GLY A 43 6.95 -3.81 5.86
N HIS A 44 5.74 -3.74 5.34
CA HIS A 44 4.91 -4.87 4.88
C HIS A 44 3.95 -4.39 3.77
N GLU A 45 3.15 -5.32 3.23
CA GLU A 45 2.11 -5.03 2.22
C GLU A 45 2.64 -4.33 0.96
N GLY A 46 3.79 -4.79 0.44
CA GLY A 46 4.25 -4.38 -0.88
C GLY A 46 3.26 -4.87 -1.95
N ILE A 47 2.64 -3.93 -2.67
CA ILE A 47 1.68 -4.22 -3.73
C ILE A 47 2.09 -3.44 -4.98
N MET A 48 2.27 -4.14 -6.10
CA MET A 48 2.40 -3.49 -7.39
C MET A 48 1.03 -3.02 -7.90
N LEU A 49 0.93 -1.74 -8.24
CA LEU A 49 -0.31 -1.12 -8.70
C LEU A 49 -0.63 -1.57 -10.13
N SER A 50 -1.86 -2.06 -10.36
CA SER A 50 -2.31 -2.46 -11.69
C SER A 50 -2.61 -1.24 -12.57
N LYS A 51 -2.81 -1.50 -13.87
CA LYS A 51 -3.18 -0.50 -14.88
C LYS A 51 -4.45 0.30 -14.57
N ASP A 52 -5.29 -0.20 -13.67
CA ASP A 52 -6.58 0.41 -13.33
C ASP A 52 -6.44 1.50 -12.25
N PHE A 53 -5.22 1.66 -11.70
CA PHE A 53 -4.94 2.61 -10.63
C PHE A 53 -3.90 3.66 -11.05
N ALA A 54 -4.05 4.87 -10.52
CA ALA A 54 -3.01 5.89 -10.57
C ALA A 54 -1.70 5.33 -9.97
N GLY A 55 -0.57 5.55 -10.65
CA GLY A 55 0.70 4.95 -10.27
C GLY A 55 0.92 3.53 -10.82
N SER A 56 0.17 3.12 -11.85
CA SER A 56 0.31 1.80 -12.50
C SER A 56 1.77 1.41 -12.73
N GLY A 57 2.13 0.23 -12.23
CA GLY A 57 3.48 -0.34 -12.32
C GLY A 57 4.43 0.08 -11.20
N ASN A 58 4.04 1.03 -10.35
CA ASN A 58 4.77 1.37 -9.13
C ASN A 58 4.40 0.39 -8.01
N ILE A 59 5.19 0.39 -6.94
CA ILE A 59 4.98 -0.46 -5.77
C ILE A 59 4.58 0.42 -4.58
N LEU A 60 3.36 0.21 -4.08
CA LEU A 60 2.91 0.79 -2.83
C LEU A 60 3.41 -0.06 -1.66
N ILE A 61 3.94 0.55 -0.61
CA ILE A 61 4.47 -0.14 0.58
C ILE A 61 3.96 0.57 1.82
N PHE A 62 3.46 -0.19 2.79
CA PHE A 62 3.23 0.33 4.14
C PHE A 62 4.51 0.16 4.97
N ASN A 63 5.19 1.25 5.28
CA ASN A 63 6.38 1.27 6.13
C ASN A 63 5.98 1.58 7.57
N ASN A 64 6.12 0.61 8.49
CA ASN A 64 5.82 0.88 9.91
C ASN A 64 6.78 1.91 10.53
N GLY A 65 7.99 2.06 9.98
CA GLY A 65 9.02 2.98 10.47
C GLY A 65 9.37 2.76 11.93
N ARG A 66 9.58 1.48 12.32
CA ARG A 66 9.82 1.09 13.74
C ARG A 66 10.97 1.84 14.38
N ASP A 67 12.05 2.06 13.64
CA ASP A 67 13.24 2.76 14.14
C ASP A 67 13.04 4.27 14.19
N GLN A 68 12.18 4.81 13.31
CA GLN A 68 11.88 6.23 13.21
C GLN A 68 10.71 6.67 14.10
N HIS A 69 9.96 5.71 14.68
CA HIS A 69 8.74 5.94 15.45
C HIS A 69 7.67 6.75 14.70
N ARG A 70 7.61 6.61 13.37
CA ARG A 70 6.55 7.17 12.52
C ARG A 70 6.28 6.22 11.35
N SER A 71 5.03 6.07 10.95
CA SER A 71 4.69 5.26 9.77
C SER A 71 4.65 6.11 8.52
N GLU A 72 4.92 5.48 7.39
CA GLU A 72 4.93 6.10 6.07
C GLU A 72 4.25 5.14 5.08
N VAL A 73 3.53 5.68 4.11
CA VAL A 73 3.12 4.92 2.91
C VAL A 73 3.97 5.42 1.76
N LEU A 74 4.71 4.52 1.14
CA LEU A 74 5.65 4.83 0.06
C LEU A 74 5.09 4.33 -1.26
N GLU A 75 5.22 5.11 -2.32
CA GLU A 75 5.06 4.67 -3.71
C GLU A 75 6.43 4.68 -4.38
N ILE A 76 6.93 3.50 -4.71
CA ILE A 76 8.26 3.29 -5.27
C ILE A 76 8.14 3.04 -6.77
N ASP A 77 8.87 3.80 -7.58
CA ASP A 77 9.13 3.39 -8.96
C ASP A 77 10.16 2.26 -8.92
N PRO A 78 9.81 1.03 -9.36
CA PRO A 78 10.71 -0.11 -9.23
C PRO A 78 11.95 -0.03 -10.16
N LEU A 79 11.93 0.82 -11.20
CA LEU A 79 13.06 0.95 -12.12
C LEU A 79 14.14 1.86 -11.55
N SER A 80 13.76 3.07 -11.14
CA SER A 80 14.67 4.03 -10.49
C SER A 80 14.95 3.68 -9.02
N GLN A 81 14.04 2.92 -8.39
CA GLN A 81 13.99 2.67 -6.94
C GLN A 81 13.79 3.94 -6.09
N GLU A 82 13.35 5.03 -6.71
CA GLU A 82 13.01 6.27 -6.02
C GLU A 82 11.59 6.20 -5.42
N SER A 83 11.42 6.87 -4.27
CA SER A 83 10.09 7.11 -3.71
C SER A 83 9.48 8.30 -4.44
N ILE A 84 8.55 8.05 -5.36
CA ILE A 84 7.93 9.09 -6.16
C ILE A 84 6.75 9.76 -5.44
N TRP A 85 6.24 9.10 -4.39
CA TRP A 85 5.25 9.67 -3.48
C TRP A 85 5.42 9.07 -2.08
N THR A 86 5.18 9.89 -1.07
CA THR A 86 5.20 9.49 0.33
C THR A 86 4.06 10.18 1.05
N PHE A 87 3.22 9.41 1.74
CA PHE A 87 2.40 9.94 2.81
C PHE A 87 3.05 9.68 4.16
N GLN A 88 3.14 10.74 4.95
CA GLN A 88 3.59 10.73 6.33
C GLN A 88 2.82 11.81 7.09
N ASP A 89 2.66 11.65 8.40
CA ASP A 89 2.02 12.66 9.26
C ASP A 89 2.71 12.73 10.63
N GLY A 90 4.05 12.66 10.60
CA GLY A 90 4.88 12.65 11.80
C GLY A 90 4.44 11.62 12.83
N GLU A 91 4.39 12.02 14.10
CA GLU A 91 3.92 11.17 15.20
C GLU A 91 2.39 10.95 15.18
N ALA A 92 1.64 11.76 14.43
CA ALA A 92 0.20 11.61 14.29
C ALA A 92 -0.21 10.46 13.36
N PHE A 93 0.75 9.76 12.74
CA PHE A 93 0.57 8.51 12.02
C PHE A 93 1.68 7.52 12.39
N PHE A 94 1.35 6.58 13.26
CA PHE A 94 2.29 5.53 13.67
C PHE A 94 1.57 4.24 14.05
N SER A 95 1.82 3.20 13.26
CA SER A 95 1.53 1.81 13.64
C SER A 95 2.84 1.05 13.76
N ARG A 96 3.19 0.62 14.98
CA ARG A 96 4.42 -0.14 15.25
C ARG A 96 4.46 -1.50 14.52
N VAL A 97 3.29 -2.08 14.27
CA VAL A 97 3.09 -3.36 13.58
C VAL A 97 1.83 -3.27 12.73
N ALA A 98 1.71 -4.12 11.70
CA ALA A 98 0.52 -4.23 10.86
C ALA A 98 0.07 -2.87 10.27
N GLY A 99 -1.18 -2.81 9.83
CA GLY A 99 -1.72 -1.77 8.98
C GLY A 99 -1.74 -2.19 7.52
N ILE A 100 -2.41 -1.43 6.66
CA ILE A 100 -2.35 -1.60 5.21
C ILE A 100 -2.49 -0.26 4.50
N SER A 101 -2.13 -0.21 3.23
CA SER A 101 -2.50 0.85 2.31
C SER A 101 -3.11 0.26 1.04
N GLN A 102 -4.11 0.96 0.48
CA GLN A 102 -4.79 0.55 -0.74
C GLN A 102 -5.04 1.77 -1.61
N ARG A 103 -4.47 1.79 -2.82
CA ARG A 103 -4.83 2.78 -3.85
C ARG A 103 -6.26 2.53 -4.32
N LEU A 104 -7.04 3.59 -4.43
CA LEU A 104 -8.43 3.57 -4.86
C LEU A 104 -8.58 4.08 -6.31
N PRO A 105 -9.69 3.76 -7.01
CA PRO A 105 -9.90 4.18 -8.40
C PRO A 105 -9.90 5.70 -8.62
N ASN A 106 -10.31 6.49 -7.61
CA ASN A 106 -10.27 7.95 -7.64
C ASN A 106 -8.86 8.54 -7.42
N GLY A 107 -7.83 7.69 -7.27
CA GLY A 107 -6.45 8.10 -7.03
C GLY A 107 -6.08 8.27 -5.56
N ASN A 108 -7.05 8.33 -4.66
CA ASN A 108 -6.82 8.42 -3.22
C ASN A 108 -6.25 7.11 -2.66
N THR A 109 -5.66 7.17 -1.47
CA THR A 109 -5.15 5.98 -0.77
C THR A 109 -5.91 5.78 0.53
N LEU A 110 -6.54 4.62 0.70
CA LEU A 110 -7.09 4.19 1.98
C LEU A 110 -5.97 3.58 2.83
N ILE A 111 -5.91 3.95 4.09
CA ILE A 111 -4.89 3.51 5.03
C ILE A 111 -5.57 3.01 6.30
N SER A 112 -5.19 1.82 6.77
CA SER A 112 -5.57 1.33 8.09
C SER A 112 -4.36 1.33 9.02
N GLU A 113 -4.50 2.01 10.15
CA GLU A 113 -3.50 2.11 11.20
C GLU A 113 -3.94 1.25 12.38
N ASP A 114 -3.27 0.11 12.57
CA ASP A 114 -3.76 -0.99 13.41
C ASP A 114 -3.87 -0.60 14.89
N VAL A 115 -2.75 -0.18 15.50
CA VAL A 115 -2.71 0.02 16.95
C VAL A 115 -3.70 1.09 17.43
N PRO A 116 -3.81 2.26 16.78
CA PRO A 116 -4.80 3.27 17.14
C PRO A 116 -6.21 2.96 16.64
N GLY A 117 -6.39 1.94 15.77
CA GLY A 117 -7.71 1.56 15.27
C GLY A 117 -8.34 2.58 14.34
N ARG A 118 -7.52 3.26 13.53
CA ARG A 118 -7.97 4.31 12.61
C ARG A 118 -7.92 3.84 11.17
N ILE A 119 -8.94 4.21 10.41
CA ILE A 119 -8.97 4.04 8.96
C ILE A 119 -9.15 5.44 8.38
N PHE A 120 -8.35 5.83 7.41
CA PHE A 120 -8.47 7.14 6.79
C PHE A 120 -8.11 7.10 5.31
N GLU A 121 -8.65 8.05 4.56
CA GLU A 121 -8.41 8.20 3.12
C GLU A 121 -7.61 9.48 2.89
N VAL A 122 -6.55 9.39 2.10
CA VAL A 122 -5.69 10.52 1.75
C VAL A 122 -5.74 10.80 0.25
N SER A 123 -5.82 12.07 -0.11
CA SER A 123 -5.72 12.51 -1.51
C SER A 123 -4.29 12.34 -2.05
N PRO A 124 -4.08 12.37 -3.38
CA PRO A 124 -2.74 12.39 -3.95
C PRO A 124 -1.86 13.54 -3.44
N ALA A 125 -2.48 14.66 -3.03
CA ALA A 125 -1.77 15.80 -2.42
C ALA A 125 -1.37 15.57 -0.95
N GLY A 126 -1.78 14.44 -0.35
CA GLY A 126 -1.47 14.09 1.03
C GLY A 126 -2.49 14.60 2.05
N GLU A 127 -3.64 15.11 1.61
CA GLU A 127 -4.68 15.63 2.51
C GLU A 127 -5.59 14.50 2.99
N ARG A 128 -5.88 14.42 4.29
CA ARG A 128 -6.90 13.50 4.82
C ARG A 128 -8.29 14.00 4.40
N VAL A 129 -8.98 13.24 3.54
CA VAL A 129 -10.31 13.58 3.03
C VAL A 129 -11.44 12.84 3.75
N TRP A 130 -11.11 11.75 4.45
CA TRP A 130 -12.06 10.98 5.26
C TRP A 130 -11.33 10.24 6.38
N GLN A 131 -12.01 10.01 7.50
CA GLN A 131 -11.49 9.19 8.60
C GLN A 131 -12.62 8.51 9.37
N TYR A 132 -12.32 7.32 9.89
CA TYR A 132 -13.11 6.57 10.85
C TYR A 132 -12.23 6.06 11.98
N ASN A 133 -12.69 6.25 13.21
CA ASN A 133 -12.05 5.70 14.40
C ASN A 133 -12.88 4.52 14.89
N ALA A 134 -12.35 3.30 14.80
CA ALA A 134 -13.10 2.10 15.15
C ALA A 134 -13.25 1.90 16.66
N GLY A 135 -12.41 2.54 17.48
CA GLY A 135 -12.37 2.33 18.94
C GLY A 135 -11.82 0.96 19.36
N ILE A 136 -11.45 0.13 18.40
CA ILE A 136 -10.83 -1.19 18.54
C ILE A 136 -9.69 -1.30 17.52
N ARG A 137 -8.79 -2.26 17.72
CA ARG A 137 -7.72 -2.55 16.74
C ARG A 137 -8.31 -2.94 15.38
N VAL A 138 -7.69 -2.44 14.31
CA VAL A 138 -8.07 -2.72 12.93
C VAL A 138 -6.85 -3.22 12.18
N GLU A 139 -6.67 -4.54 12.10
CA GLU A 139 -5.44 -5.10 11.53
C GLU A 139 -5.31 -4.81 10.03
N ARG A 140 -6.38 -5.06 9.26
CA ARG A 140 -6.46 -4.77 7.82
C ARG A 140 -7.87 -4.29 7.46
N ALA A 141 -7.98 -3.24 6.67
CA ALA A 141 -9.25 -2.78 6.13
C ALA A 141 -9.13 -2.47 4.64
N HIS A 142 -9.86 -3.20 3.80
CA HIS A 142 -9.91 -2.98 2.36
C HIS A 142 -11.26 -2.39 1.96
N ARG A 143 -11.24 -1.41 1.06
CA ARG A 143 -12.43 -1.00 0.32
C ARG A 143 -12.62 -1.94 -0.86
N TYR A 144 -13.79 -2.55 -0.91
CA TYR A 144 -14.21 -3.33 -2.06
C TYR A 144 -15.13 -2.49 -2.93
N ALA A 145 -15.03 -2.68 -4.24
CA ALA A 145 -15.97 -2.09 -5.18
C ALA A 145 -17.35 -2.76 -5.01
N GLN A 146 -18.43 -2.05 -5.37
CA GLN A 146 -19.80 -2.48 -5.11
C GLN A 146 -20.10 -3.84 -5.76
N GLU A 147 -19.52 -4.11 -6.93
CA GLU A 147 -19.63 -5.37 -7.67
C GLU A 147 -19.02 -6.57 -6.95
N TYR A 148 -18.10 -6.34 -6.00
CA TYR A 148 -17.53 -7.42 -5.18
C TYR A 148 -18.53 -7.95 -4.16
N CYS A 149 -19.56 -7.16 -3.83
CA CYS A 149 -20.67 -7.54 -2.99
C CYS A 149 -21.94 -7.56 -3.87
N PRO A 150 -22.27 -8.69 -4.53
CA PRO A 150 -23.40 -8.77 -5.46
C PRO A 150 -24.72 -8.25 -4.87
N GLN A 151 -24.92 -8.40 -3.56
CA GLN A 151 -26.08 -7.91 -2.82
C GLN A 151 -26.15 -6.38 -2.76
N LEU A 152 -25.02 -5.68 -2.89
CA LEU A 152 -24.98 -4.22 -2.96
C LEU A 152 -25.22 -3.72 -4.38
N SER A 153 -24.97 -4.51 -5.43
CA SER A 153 -25.21 -4.10 -6.83
C SER A 153 -26.68 -3.74 -7.14
N THR A 154 -27.61 -4.15 -6.27
CA THR A 154 -29.04 -3.82 -6.37
C THR A 154 -29.43 -2.54 -5.63
N LEU A 155 -28.52 -1.96 -4.85
CA LEU A 155 -28.76 -0.69 -4.15
C LEU A 155 -28.54 0.48 -5.11
N PRO A 156 -29.37 1.54 -5.05
CA PRO A 156 -29.15 2.73 -5.85
C PRO A 156 -27.78 3.34 -5.52
N LEU A 157 -27.04 3.76 -6.56
CA LEU A 157 -25.82 4.54 -6.38
C LEU A 157 -26.17 5.81 -5.60
N VAL A 158 -25.61 5.96 -4.40
CA VAL A 158 -25.80 7.16 -3.60
C VAL A 158 -24.79 8.21 -4.07
N GLY A 159 -25.29 9.16 -4.87
CA GLY A 159 -24.82 10.53 -5.15
C GLY A 159 -23.31 10.85 -5.18
N ASP A 160 -22.88 11.36 -6.34
CA ASP A 160 -21.62 12.10 -6.59
C ASP A 160 -21.41 13.31 -5.67
#